data_AF-A0A919W753-F1
#
_entry.id   AF-A0A919W753-F1
#
_cell.length_a   1.000
_cell.length_b   1.000
_cell.length_c   1.000
_cell.angle_alpha   90.00
_cell.angle_beta   90.00
_cell.angle_gamma   90.00
#
_symmetry.space_group_name_H-M   'P 1'
#
loop_
_entity.id
_entity.type
_entity.pdbx_description
1 polymer ?
#
loop_
_entity_poly.entity_id
_entity_poly.type
_entity_poly.pdbx_seq_one_letter_code
_entity_poly.pdbx_strand_id
1 'polypeptide(L)' 'MATCNLCPPGHRDIPDDQMTEHLRTEHPEVDEDGTHRSDDSTIVPDAASESRPR' A
#
# COMPACT_ATOMS: atom_id res chain seq x y z
N MET A 1 12.65 -5.13 -16.46
CA MET A 1 12.82 -5.35 -15.01
C MET A 1 12.11 -4.20 -14.33
N ALA A 2 11.12 -4.51 -13.51
CA ALA A 2 10.33 -3.54 -12.80
C ALA A 2 10.72 -3.57 -11.32
N THR A 3 10.66 -2.41 -10.68
CA THR A 3 11.05 -2.28 -9.28
C THR A 3 9.80 -2.29 -8.39
N CYS A 4 9.63 -3.36 -7.60
CA CYS A 4 8.61 -3.40 -6.56
C CYS A 4 9.06 -2.55 -5.35
N ASN A 5 8.49 -1.35 -5.19
CA ASN A 5 8.83 -0.45 -4.09
C ASN A 5 8.32 -0.92 -2.71
N LEU A 6 7.49 -1.96 -2.68
CA LEU A 6 6.96 -2.57 -1.46
C LEU A 6 7.94 -3.58 -0.84
N CYS A 7 8.86 -4.11 -1.64
CA CYS A 7 9.86 -5.06 -1.20
C CYS A 7 11.08 -4.36 -0.56
N PRO A 8 11.75 -4.99 0.42
CA PRO A 8 12.96 -4.45 1.03
C PRO A 8 14.11 -4.32 0.00
N PRO A 9 15.07 -3.41 0.26
CA PRO A 9 16.21 -3.19 -0.64
C PRO A 9 17.04 -4.48 -0.74
N GLY A 10 16.93 -5.16 -1.88
CA GLY A 10 17.55 -6.46 -2.15
C GLY A 10 16.62 -7.44 -2.88
N HIS A 11 15.31 -7.27 -2.75
CA HIS A 11 14.28 -8.14 -3.37
C HIS A 11 13.30 -7.38 -4.27
N ARG A 12 13.58 -6.12 -4.56
CA ARG A 12 12.70 -5.24 -5.35
C ARG A 12 12.81 -5.44 -6.86
N ASP A 13 13.83 -6.11 -7.38
CA ASP A 13 14.00 -6.29 -8.82
C ASP A 13 13.24 -7.53 -9.28
N ILE A 14 12.10 -7.30 -9.95
CA ILE A 14 11.20 -8.35 -10.43
C ILE A 14 11.09 -8.21 -11.94
N PRO A 15 11.15 -9.31 -12.72
CA PRO A 15 10.91 -9.23 -14.16
C PRO A 15 9.47 -8.76 -14.44
N ASP A 16 9.32 -7.95 -15.48
CA ASP A 16 8.06 -7.24 -15.81
C ASP A 16 6.89 -8.23 -15.98
N ASP A 17 7.12 -9.32 -16.72
CA ASP A 17 6.17 -10.42 -16.92
C ASP A 17 5.74 -11.14 -15.62
N GLN A 18 6.54 -11.06 -14.55
CA GLN A 18 6.21 -11.69 -13.25
C GLN A 18 5.70 -10.67 -12.22
N MET A 19 5.62 -9.38 -12.55
CA MET A 19 5.22 -8.34 -11.60
C MET A 19 3.78 -8.54 -11.13
N THR A 20 2.85 -8.90 -12.03
CA THR A 20 1.45 -9.16 -11.68
C THR A 20 1.29 -10.38 -10.77
N GLU A 21 2.02 -11.48 -11.03
CA GLU A 21 1.98 -12.67 -10.18
C GLU A 21 2.63 -12.42 -8.81
N HIS A 22 3.76 -11.71 -8.79
CA HIS A 22 4.44 -11.29 -7.57
C HIS A 22 3.54 -10.44 -6.68
N LEU A 23 2.88 -9.41 -7.23
CA LEU A 23 1.95 -8.56 -6.47
C LEU A 23 0.81 -9.40 -5.87
N ARG A 24 0.19 -10.30 -6.66
CA ARG A 24 -0.90 -11.16 -6.17
C ARG A 24 -0.49 -12.12 -5.06
N THR A 25 0.76 -12.59 -5.06
CA THR A 25 1.25 -13.61 -4.14
C THR A 25 1.85 -13.01 -2.87
N GLU A 26 2.75 -12.02 -3.04
CA GLU A 26 3.50 -11.40 -1.95
C GLU A 26 2.77 -10.19 -1.35
N HIS A 27 1.92 -9.52 -2.14
CA HIS A 27 1.21 -8.31 -1.76
C HIS A 27 -0.30 -8.40 -2.07
N PRO A 28 -1.03 -9.42 -1.56
CA PRO A 28 -2.46 -9.60 -1.83
C PRO A 28 -3.34 -8.44 -1.32
N GLU A 29 -2.77 -7.63 -0.41
CA GLU A 29 -3.36 -6.42 0.15
C GLU A 29 -3.12 -5.17 -0.71
N VAL A 30 -2.36 -5.27 -1.80
CA VAL A 30 -2.10 -4.15 -2.73
C VAL A 30 -2.71 -4.45 -4.09
N ASP A 31 -3.52 -3.52 -4.58
CA ASP A 31 -4.10 -3.59 -5.93
C ASP A 31 -3.02 -3.33 -7.01
N GLU A 32 -3.32 -3.71 -8.25
CA GLU A 32 -2.37 -3.62 -9.40
C GLU A 32 -1.86 -2.18 -9.67
N ASP A 33 -2.55 -1.17 -9.14
CA ASP A 33 -2.19 0.26 -9.19
C ASP A 33 -1.20 0.68 -8.07
N GLY A 34 -0.82 -0.23 -7.18
CA GLY A 34 0.02 0.07 -6.00
C GLY A 34 -0.76 0.66 -4.83
N THR A 35 -2.10 0.71 -4.92
CA THR A 35 -2.98 1.18 -3.84
C THR A 35 -3.15 0.07 -2.81
N HIS A 36 -2.80 0.35 -1.55
CA HIS A 36 -3.01 -0.57 -0.44
C HIS A 36 -4.50 -0.63 -0.09
N ARG A 37 -5.10 -1.81 -0.23
CA ARG A 37 -6.54 -2.05 -0.04
C ARG A 37 -6.98 -1.93 1.41
N SER A 38 -6.04 -2.00 2.36
CA SER A 38 -6.32 -1.79 3.78
C SER A 38 -5.97 -0.38 4.27
N ASP A 39 -5.75 0.58 3.36
CA ASP A 39 -5.75 1.99 3.75
C ASP A 39 -7.20 2.45 4.02
N ASP A 40 -7.82 1.85 5.06
CA ASP A 40 -8.84 2.48 5.90
C ASP A 40 -8.16 3.56 6.79
N SER A 41 -7.15 4.26 6.25
CA SER A 41 -6.69 5.50 6.83
C SER A 41 -7.79 6.52 6.54
N THR A 42 -8.81 6.51 7.38
CA THR A 42 -9.72 7.65 7.48
C THR A 42 -8.84 8.86 7.73
N ILE A 43 -8.70 9.73 6.72
CA ILE A 43 -8.14 11.07 6.89
C ILE A 43 -9.06 11.75 7.89
N VAL A 44 -8.72 11.70 9.18
CA VAL A 44 -9.45 12.43 10.21
C VAL A 44 -9.24 13.91 9.92
N PRO A 45 -10.28 14.67 9.52
CA PRO A 45 -10.15 16.10 9.47
C PRO A 45 -9.82 16.57 10.90
N ASP A 46 -8.79 17.40 11.02
CA ASP A 46 -8.24 17.99 12.27
C ASP A 46 -9.29 18.71 13.15
N ALA A 47 -10.54 18.85 12.67
CA ALA A 47 -11.63 19.54 13.35
C ALA A 47 -12.44 18.69 14.37
N ALA A 48 -12.04 17.45 14.70
CA ALA A 48 -12.74 16.63 15.70
C ALA A 48 -12.18 16.73 17.13
N SER A 49 -11.27 17.68 17.39
CA SER A 49 -10.68 17.91 18.72
C SER A 49 -11.31 19.11 19.46
N GLU A 50 -12.60 19.41 19.26
CA GLU A 50 -13.27 20.38 20.15
C GLU A 50 -14.73 19.96 20.42
N SER A 51 -14.90 19.06 21.37
CA SER A 51 -16.16 18.88 22.09
C SER A 51 -15.88 18.22 23.44
N ARG A 52 -15.28 18.99 24.34
CA ARG A 52 -15.25 18.66 25.77
C ARG A 52 -16.26 19.56 26.49
N PRO A 53 -17.51 19.12 26.70
CA PRO A 53 -18.44 19.90 27.50
C PRO A 53 -18.05 19.81 28.99
N ARG A 54 -18.09 20.95 29.68
CA ARG A 54 -18.25 21.03 31.14
C ARG A 54 -19.60 21.63 31.44
#